data_AF-A0A1W1BD53-F1
#
_entry.id   AF-A0A1W1BD53-F1
#
_cell.length_a   1.000
_cell.length_b   1.000
_cell.length_c   1.000
_cell.angle_alpha   90.00
_cell.angle_beta   90.00
_cell.angle_gamma   90.00
#
_symmetry.space_group_name_H-M   'P 1'
#
loop_
_entity.id
_entity.type
_entity.pdbx_description
1 polymer ?
#
loop_
_entity_poly.entity_id
_entity_poly.type
_entity_poly.pdbx_seq_one_letter_code
_entity_poly.pdbx_strand_id
1 'polypeptide(L)'
;MRDISNKILTANIFIILGLFASGCSNKSPEVPQQKEVKQNLSATEIRKNRVSQMSEGERKDAFAKAMNGIKNDVKNNRKYTKIKLDKPIDNRKWFTDNIYKLWSGEMSKDVFINDGIEKYPNKDYEFYFIASSVLSK
;
A
#
# COMPACT_ATOMS: atom_id res chain seq x y z
N MET A 1 -31.22 43.10 -2.42
CA MET A 1 -32.32 42.27 -2.97
C MET A 1 -31.89 40.83 -2.93
N ARG A 2 -32.72 39.97 -2.33
CA ARG A 2 -32.48 38.56 -2.05
C ARG A 2 -32.89 37.75 -3.27
N ASP A 3 -32.16 36.69 -3.60
CA ASP A 3 -32.79 35.51 -4.17
C ASP A 3 -32.05 34.25 -3.69
N ILE A 4 -32.66 33.60 -2.70
CA ILE A 4 -32.35 32.26 -2.22
C ILE A 4 -33.47 31.41 -2.81
N SER A 5 -33.17 30.63 -3.84
CA SER A 5 -34.15 29.73 -4.43
C SER A 5 -34.01 28.33 -3.84
N ASN A 6 -35.02 27.99 -3.04
CA ASN A 6 -35.29 26.70 -2.43
C ASN A 6 -35.44 25.58 -3.47
N LYS A 7 -34.87 24.39 -3.18
CA LYS A 7 -35.52 23.11 -3.51
C LYS A 7 -35.33 22.11 -2.38
N ILE A 8 -36.34 22.06 -1.53
CA ILE A 8 -36.67 21.00 -0.56
C ILE A 8 -37.55 19.99 -1.29
N LEU A 9 -37.32 18.67 -1.10
CA LEU A 9 -38.22 17.50 -1.23
C LEU A 9 -37.34 16.29 -1.61
N THR A 10 -37.40 15.08 -1.05
CA THR A 10 -38.38 14.38 -0.21
C THR A 10 -37.65 13.23 0.49
N ALA A 11 -37.85 13.09 1.81
CA ALA A 11 -37.49 11.90 2.56
C ALA A 11 -38.51 10.78 2.30
N ASN A 12 -38.05 9.55 2.03
CA ASN A 12 -38.90 8.36 2.07
C ASN A 12 -38.56 7.57 3.33
N ILE A 13 -39.42 7.71 4.33
CA ILE A 13 -39.46 6.95 5.58
C ILE A 13 -40.37 5.75 5.33
N PHE A 14 -39.84 4.54 5.39
CA PHE A 14 -40.64 3.32 5.50
C PHE A 14 -40.68 2.86 6.96
N ILE A 15 -41.80 3.12 7.62
CA ILE A 15 -42.15 2.55 8.92
C ILE A 15 -42.78 1.18 8.65
N ILE A 16 -42.14 0.10 9.11
CA ILE A 16 -42.80 -1.21 9.20
C ILE A 16 -42.99 -1.50 10.68
N LEU A 17 -44.24 -1.37 11.14
CA LEU A 17 -44.72 -1.95 12.39
C LEU A 17 -44.90 -3.46 12.18
N GLY A 18 -44.11 -4.25 12.90
CA GLY A 18 -44.31 -5.69 13.04
C GLY A 18 -44.26 -6.06 14.53
N LEU A 19 -45.42 -6.09 15.17
CA LEU A 19 -45.63 -6.69 16.49
C LEU A 19 -45.79 -8.20 16.31
N PHE A 20 -44.83 -8.98 16.80
CA PHE A 20 -45.07 -10.38 17.16
C PHE A 20 -44.71 -10.60 18.61
N ALA A 21 -45.66 -11.18 19.32
CA ALA A 21 -45.66 -11.39 20.75
C ALA A 21 -44.71 -12.52 21.17
N SER A 22 -44.00 -12.26 22.27
CA SER A 22 -43.60 -13.16 23.36
C SER A 22 -43.38 -14.66 23.09
N GLY A 23 -42.11 -15.05 23.24
CA GLY A 23 -41.72 -16.38 23.70
C GLY A 23 -40.38 -16.30 24.44
N CYS A 24 -40.40 -16.17 25.78
CA CYS A 24 -39.23 -16.36 26.61
C CYS A 24 -38.99 -17.86 26.81
N SER A 25 -37.84 -18.39 26.40
CA SER A 25 -37.30 -19.60 27.02
C SER A 25 -35.77 -19.62 26.87
N ASN A 26 -35.11 -19.84 28.01
CA ASN A 26 -33.68 -19.66 28.23
C ASN A 26 -32.85 -20.65 27.42
N LYS A 27 -31.70 -20.20 26.88
CA LYS A 27 -30.43 -20.96 26.88
C LYS A 27 -29.26 -20.13 26.33
N SER A 28 -28.23 -20.03 27.18
CA SER A 28 -26.82 -19.80 26.91
C SER A 28 -26.40 -18.43 26.34
N PRO A 29 -25.41 -17.73 26.94
CA PRO A 29 -24.68 -16.71 26.21
C PRO A 29 -23.91 -17.43 25.10
N GLU A 30 -24.47 -17.42 23.90
CA GLU A 30 -23.72 -17.72 22.70
C GLU A 30 -22.69 -16.60 22.56
N VAL A 31 -21.48 -16.91 23.00
CA VAL A 31 -20.25 -16.17 22.68
C VAL A 31 -20.38 -15.82 21.20
N PRO A 32 -20.37 -14.53 20.80
CA PRO A 32 -20.36 -14.20 19.39
C PRO A 32 -19.14 -14.89 18.83
N GLN A 33 -19.36 -15.94 18.02
CA GLN A 33 -18.29 -16.49 17.22
C GLN A 33 -17.83 -15.31 16.38
N GLN A 34 -16.68 -14.76 16.73
CA GLN A 34 -15.97 -13.81 15.90
C GLN A 34 -15.85 -14.52 14.56
N LYS A 35 -16.68 -14.11 13.60
CA LYS A 35 -16.40 -14.39 12.20
C LYS A 35 -15.01 -13.82 11.99
N GLU A 36 -14.00 -14.69 11.94
CA GLU A 36 -12.70 -14.34 11.41
C GLU A 36 -12.98 -13.82 10.01
N VAL A 37 -13.06 -12.50 9.88
CA VAL A 37 -12.94 -11.84 8.60
C VAL A 37 -11.52 -12.18 8.17
N LYS A 38 -11.38 -13.25 7.38
CA LYS A 38 -10.17 -13.47 6.57
C LYS A 38 -10.13 -12.32 5.59
N GLN A 39 -9.60 -11.19 6.05
CA GLN A 39 -9.38 -10.02 5.24
C GLN A 39 -8.43 -10.45 4.13
N ASN A 40 -8.93 -10.42 2.90
CA ASN A 40 -8.17 -10.72 1.69
C ASN A 40 -7.26 -9.52 1.40
N LEU A 41 -6.31 -9.26 2.32
CA LEU A 41 -5.37 -8.15 2.25
C LEU A 41 -4.39 -8.43 1.12
N SER A 42 -4.15 -7.42 0.29
CA SER A 42 -3.13 -7.47 -0.75
C SER A 42 -1.74 -7.65 -0.13
N ALA A 43 -0.82 -8.23 -0.90
CA ALA A 43 0.57 -8.40 -0.46
C ALA A 43 1.23 -7.06 -0.06
N THR A 44 0.85 -5.97 -0.72
CA THR A 44 1.28 -4.60 -0.40
C THR A 44 0.78 -4.16 0.98
N GLU A 45 -0.49 -4.40 1.30
CA GLU A 45 -1.07 -4.06 2.61
C GLU A 45 -0.47 -4.91 3.73
N ILE A 46 -0.24 -6.21 3.50
CA ILE A 46 0.45 -7.08 4.47
C ILE A 46 1.86 -6.56 4.76
N ARG A 47 2.60 -6.16 3.73
CA ARG A 47 3.95 -5.60 3.87
C ARG A 47 3.90 -4.26 4.62
N LYS A 48 2.99 -3.37 4.26
CA LYS A 48 2.78 -2.08 4.94
C LYS A 48 2.47 -2.26 6.42
N ASN A 49 1.54 -3.15 6.75
CA ASN A 49 1.17 -3.44 8.14
C ASN A 49 2.36 -3.99 8.93
N ARG A 50 3.15 -4.91 8.34
CA ARG A 50 4.35 -5.43 9.01
C ARG A 50 5.40 -4.36 9.26
N VAL A 51 5.66 -3.50 8.28
CA VAL A 51 6.65 -2.41 8.41
C VAL A 51 6.18 -1.35 9.40
N SER A 52 4.87 -1.10 9.52
CA SER A 52 4.34 -0.14 10.49
C SER A 52 4.47 -0.58 11.94
N GLN A 53 4.63 -1.88 12.21
CA GLN A 53 4.86 -2.41 13.57
C GLN A 53 6.33 -2.35 14.00
N MET A 54 7.26 -2.06 13.08
CA MET A 54 8.68 -1.96 13.40
C MET A 54 9.01 -0.60 14.02
N SER A 55 9.92 -0.59 14.99
CA SER A 55 10.53 0.65 15.46
C SER A 55 11.32 1.34 14.35
N GLU A 56 11.64 2.63 14.54
CA GLU A 56 12.42 3.37 13.55
C GLU A 56 13.81 2.76 13.31
N GLY A 57 14.47 2.28 14.38
CA GLY A 57 15.76 1.61 14.28
C GLY A 57 15.68 0.32 13.46
N GLU A 58 14.71 -0.55 13.76
CA GLU A 58 14.49 -1.79 13.02
C GLU A 58 14.15 -1.54 11.55
N ARG A 59 13.36 -0.49 11.25
CA ARG A 59 13.05 -0.10 9.87
C ARG A 59 14.30 0.31 9.10
N LYS A 60 15.17 1.11 9.71
CA LYS A 60 16.43 1.55 9.08
C LYS A 60 17.35 0.36 8.80
N ASP A 61 17.48 -0.54 9.77
CA ASP A 61 18.33 -1.73 9.63
C ASP A 61 17.79 -2.71 8.57
N ALA A 62 16.48 -2.96 8.59
CA ALA A 62 15.83 -3.84 7.62
C ALA A 62 15.92 -3.26 6.20
N PHE A 63 15.70 -1.95 6.05
CA PHE A 63 15.86 -1.27 4.76
C PHE A 63 17.31 -1.29 4.27
N ALA A 64 18.29 -1.05 5.15
CA ALA A 64 19.71 -1.12 4.80
C ALA A 64 20.12 -2.53 4.33
N LYS A 65 19.62 -3.58 5.00
CA LYS A 65 19.81 -4.98 4.56
C LYS A 65 19.18 -5.24 3.19
N ALA A 66 17.95 -4.76 2.96
CA ALA A 66 17.28 -4.87 1.66
C ALA A 66 18.08 -4.17 0.55
N MET A 67 18.56 -2.95 0.79
CA MET A 67 19.40 -2.18 -0.14
C MET A 67 20.71 -2.90 -0.49
N ASN A 68 21.36 -3.53 0.50
CA ASN A 68 22.54 -4.35 0.24
C ASN A 68 22.21 -5.56 -0.65
N GLY A 69 21.07 -6.21 -0.41
CA GLY A 69 20.56 -7.28 -1.27
C GLY A 69 20.34 -6.80 -2.71
N ILE A 70 19.65 -5.68 -2.89
CA ILE A 70 19.39 -5.09 -4.22
C ILE A 70 20.70 -4.74 -4.92
N LYS A 71 21.67 -4.16 -4.21
CA LYS A 71 23.00 -3.84 -4.76
C LYS A 71 23.71 -5.09 -5.28
N ASN A 72 23.60 -6.20 -4.57
CA ASN A 72 24.16 -7.48 -5.02
C ASN A 72 23.43 -8.03 -6.24
N ASP A 73 22.08 -7.98 -6.26
CA ASP A 73 21.28 -8.40 -7.41
C ASP A 73 21.66 -7.61 -8.67
N VAL A 74 21.78 -6.30 -8.54
CA VAL A 74 22.23 -5.39 -9.61
C VAL A 74 23.64 -5.74 -10.09
N LYS A 75 24.58 -5.94 -9.16
CA LYS A 75 25.97 -6.27 -9.51
C LYS A 75 26.08 -7.58 -10.30
N ASN A 76 25.25 -8.56 -9.97
CA ASN A 76 25.28 -9.89 -10.58
C ASN A 76 24.45 -9.99 -11.87
N ASN A 77 23.67 -8.96 -12.21
CA ASN A 77 22.83 -8.98 -13.40
C ASN A 77 23.55 -8.41 -14.63
N ARG A 78 23.90 -9.29 -15.58
CA ARG A 78 24.58 -8.91 -16.83
C ARG A 78 23.77 -8.01 -17.76
N LYS A 79 22.44 -8.05 -17.67
CA LYS A 79 21.54 -7.23 -18.49
C LYS A 79 21.28 -5.86 -17.88
N TYR A 80 21.62 -5.66 -16.61
CA TYR A 80 21.34 -4.41 -15.91
C TYR A 80 22.29 -3.30 -16.37
N THR A 81 21.73 -2.22 -16.89
CA THR A 81 22.49 -1.01 -17.20
C THR A 81 22.31 0.01 -16.10
N LYS A 82 23.41 0.58 -15.59
CA LYS A 82 23.36 1.55 -14.50
C LYS A 82 22.46 2.76 -14.84
N ILE A 83 21.47 3.04 -13.99
CA ILE A 83 20.71 4.29 -14.00
C ILE A 83 21.62 5.44 -13.52
N LYS A 84 21.71 6.50 -14.31
CA LYS A 84 22.49 7.69 -14.01
C LYS A 84 21.69 8.63 -13.09
N LEU A 85 21.93 8.51 -11.78
CA LEU A 85 21.29 9.34 -10.74
C LEU A 85 22.10 10.60 -10.38
N ASP A 86 23.18 10.87 -11.11
CA ASP A 86 24.25 11.79 -10.72
C ASP A 86 23.85 13.27 -10.75
N LYS A 87 22.82 13.68 -11.50
CA LYS A 87 22.32 15.06 -11.52
C LYS A 87 20.81 15.14 -11.83
N PRO A 88 20.06 16.07 -11.22
CA PRO A 88 20.38 16.84 -9.99
C PRO A 88 20.36 15.97 -8.72
N ILE A 89 20.78 16.50 -7.55
CA ILE A 89 20.76 15.78 -6.25
C ILE A 89 19.39 15.16 -5.93
N ASP A 90 18.33 15.83 -6.37
CA ASP A 90 16.94 15.39 -6.23
C ASP A 90 16.69 14.04 -6.88
N ASN A 91 17.49 13.62 -7.86
CA ASN A 91 17.37 12.32 -8.50
C ASN A 91 17.75 11.16 -7.57
N ARG A 92 18.84 11.30 -6.81
CA ARG A 92 19.23 10.30 -5.81
C ARG A 92 18.23 10.24 -4.67
N LYS A 93 17.76 11.40 -4.21
CA LYS A 93 16.77 11.48 -3.14
C LYS A 93 15.44 10.87 -3.59
N TRP A 94 14.93 11.29 -4.74
CA TRP A 94 13.72 10.74 -5.35
C TRP A 94 13.81 9.22 -5.53
N PHE A 95 14.93 8.71 -6.05
CA PHE A 95 15.10 7.28 -6.26
C PHE A 95 15.10 6.53 -4.92
N THR A 96 15.85 7.01 -3.93
CA THR A 96 15.94 6.39 -2.60
C THR A 96 14.60 6.41 -1.88
N ASP A 97 13.87 7.53 -1.92
CA ASP A 97 12.56 7.69 -1.29
C ASP A 97 11.53 6.73 -1.93
N ASN A 98 11.54 6.58 -3.25
CA ASN A 98 10.61 5.68 -3.93
C ASN A 98 10.94 4.20 -3.74
N ILE A 99 12.23 3.85 -3.67
CA ILE A 99 12.64 2.50 -3.25
C ILE A 99 12.18 2.22 -1.82
N TYR A 100 12.29 3.19 -0.92
CA TYR A 100 11.79 3.05 0.44
C TYR A 100 10.28 2.82 0.48
N LYS A 101 9.50 3.65 -0.23
CA LYS A 101 8.04 3.50 -0.32
C LYS A 101 7.62 2.18 -0.93
N LEU A 102 8.32 1.73 -1.97
CA LEU A 102 8.05 0.44 -2.59
C LEU A 102 8.35 -0.71 -1.61
N TRP A 103 9.48 -0.65 -0.93
CA TRP A 103 9.88 -1.63 0.09
C TRP A 103 8.94 -1.64 1.30
N SER A 104 8.45 -0.49 1.73
CA SER A 104 7.52 -0.37 2.86
C SER A 104 6.07 -0.73 2.48
N GLY A 105 5.76 -0.89 1.20
CA GLY A 105 4.39 -1.12 0.72
C GLY A 105 3.54 0.16 0.68
N GLU A 106 4.14 1.34 0.78
CA GLU A 106 3.48 2.63 0.55
C GLU A 106 3.28 2.95 -0.94
N MET A 107 4.04 2.27 -1.81
CA MET A 107 3.98 2.42 -3.27
C MET A 107 3.88 1.03 -3.92
N SER A 108 3.08 0.92 -4.99
CA SER A 108 2.99 -0.32 -5.77
C SER A 108 4.14 -0.43 -6.78
N LYS A 109 4.37 -1.66 -7.27
CA LYS A 109 5.37 -1.93 -8.31
C LYS A 109 5.15 -1.07 -9.56
N ASP A 110 3.90 -0.98 -10.02
CA ASP A 110 3.55 -0.31 -11.27
C ASP A 110 3.72 1.20 -11.15
N VAL A 111 3.35 1.79 -10.01
CA VAL A 111 3.59 3.22 -9.75
C VAL A 111 5.08 3.53 -9.76
N PHE A 112 5.89 2.72 -9.07
CA PHE A 112 7.34 2.90 -9.07
C PHE A 112 7.95 2.82 -10.48
N ILE A 113 7.50 1.86 -11.29
CA ILE A 113 7.99 1.67 -12.66
C ILE A 113 7.57 2.84 -13.54
N ASN A 114 6.31 3.25 -13.49
CA ASN A 114 5.78 4.34 -14.32
C ASN A 114 6.48 5.68 -14.00
N ASP A 115 6.56 6.04 -12.73
CA ASP A 115 7.26 7.25 -12.28
C ASP A 115 8.75 7.22 -12.70
N GLY A 116 9.35 6.03 -12.67
CA GLY A 116 10.73 5.81 -13.08
C GLY A 116 10.97 5.97 -14.57
N ILE A 117 10.09 5.39 -15.40
CA ILE A 117 10.19 5.49 -16.87
C ILE A 117 9.94 6.92 -17.34
N GLU A 118 8.99 7.63 -16.72
CA GLU A 118 8.74 9.05 -17.01
C GLU A 118 10.00 9.89 -16.78
N LYS A 119 10.71 9.62 -15.68
CA LYS A 119 11.92 10.37 -15.29
C LYS A 119 13.18 9.92 -16.02
N TYR A 120 13.26 8.65 -16.40
CA TYR A 120 14.39 8.04 -17.09
C TYR A 120 13.89 7.20 -18.27
N PRO A 121 13.63 7.83 -19.41
CA PRO A 121 13.17 7.13 -20.59
C PRO A 121 14.16 6.02 -21.02
N ASN A 122 13.62 4.90 -21.51
CA ASN A 122 14.38 3.72 -21.95
C ASN A 122 15.11 2.97 -20.80
N LYS A 123 14.55 3.00 -19.60
CA LYS A 123 15.03 2.25 -18.41
C LYS A 123 13.98 1.28 -17.87
N ASP A 124 13.06 0.85 -18.72
CA ASP A 124 11.91 0.01 -18.39
C ASP A 124 12.38 -1.30 -17.71
N TYR A 125 13.40 -1.92 -18.29
CA TYR A 125 14.01 -3.13 -17.73
C TYR A 125 14.65 -2.87 -16.36
N GLU A 126 15.43 -1.80 -16.21
CA GLU A 126 16.08 -1.49 -14.95
C GLU A 126 15.07 -1.22 -13.83
N PHE A 127 14.04 -0.42 -14.09
CA PHE A 127 12.99 -0.14 -13.11
C PHE A 127 12.18 -1.39 -12.77
N TYR A 128 11.81 -2.20 -13.75
CA TYR A 128 11.15 -3.48 -13.51
C TYR A 128 12.02 -4.42 -12.66
N PHE A 129 13.30 -4.54 -13.00
CA PHE A 129 14.25 -5.40 -12.30
C PHE A 129 14.42 -4.94 -10.85
N ILE A 130 14.71 -3.66 -10.63
CA ILE A 130 14.86 -3.09 -9.29
C ILE A 130 13.59 -3.28 -8.48
N ALA A 131 12.41 -3.01 -9.05
CA ALA A 131 11.14 -3.15 -8.33
C ALA A 131 10.89 -4.61 -7.91
N SER A 132 11.22 -5.56 -8.80
CA SER A 132 11.12 -7.00 -8.51
C SER A 132 12.11 -7.41 -7.41
N SER A 133 13.36 -6.94 -7.49
CA SER A 133 14.37 -7.16 -6.46
C SER A 133 13.94 -6.61 -5.11
N VAL A 134 13.42 -5.39 -5.04
CA VAL A 134 12.89 -4.76 -3.82
C VAL A 134 11.78 -5.61 -3.20
N LEU A 135 10.78 -6.00 -3.99
CA LEU A 135 9.62 -6.74 -3.51
C LEU A 135 9.92 -8.20 -3.13
N SER A 136 11.11 -8.71 -3.47
CA SER A 136 11.59 -10.02 -3.04
C SER A 136 12.37 -10.02 -1.72
N LYS A 137 12.63 -8.85 -1.13
CA LYS A 137 13.27 -8.72 0.19
C LYS A 137 12.22 -8.70 1.30
#